data_AF-A0A7W0ZDZ9-F1
#
_entry.id   AF-A0A7W0ZDZ9-F1
#
_cell.length_a   1.000
_cell.length_b   1.000
_cell.length_c   1.000
_cell.angle_alpha   90.00
_cell.angle_beta   90.00
_cell.angle_gamma   90.00
#
_symmetry.space_group_name_H-M   'P 1'
#
loop_
_entity.id
_entity.type
_entity.pdbx_description
1 polymer ?
#
loop_
_entity_poly.entity_id
_entity_poly.type
_entity_poly.pdbx_seq_one_letter_code
_entity_poly.pdbx_strand_id
1 'polypeptide(L)'
;MRVDPAATRTFHHPDPEVQEVLDIWAARFLHGPIALGDLTGTVDRINVWSDWGPEWMKTARAHEEMGEQAWDEGRRISAVASFVAAAACYHLSYFLSVEDEDAHAQGLAKMLECHDRVLPFMEPAVEKIRIPFPEADLAGLLSIPAGDVPAPVVIFLPGLDSTKEQRHGGRGSLLRRGMAVLSLDGPGQGEISPKLPIRHDYEVAVSAAIDALASHDRVDTTRVGLIGASLGGYYACRAAAFEPRVTAAVANCGPYSWIDCWDELPKVTR
;
A
#
# COMPACT_ATOMS: atom_id res chain seq x y z
N MET A 1 31.53 13.03 10.78
CA MET A 1 31.54 13.70 9.46
C MET A 1 30.08 13.87 9.05
N ARG A 2 29.50 15.07 9.23
CA ARG A 2 28.13 15.33 8.77
C ARG A 2 28.24 15.52 7.25
N VAL A 3 27.73 14.55 6.50
CA VAL A 3 27.62 14.64 5.05
C VAL A 3 26.60 15.75 4.77
N ASP A 4 26.92 16.66 3.86
CA ASP A 4 25.99 17.67 3.38
C ASP A 4 24.79 16.95 2.72
N PRO A 5 23.55 17.09 3.23
CA PRO A 5 22.37 16.44 2.64
C PRO A 5 22.18 16.82 1.16
N ALA A 6 22.60 18.02 0.75
CA ALA A 6 22.53 18.46 -0.64
C ALA A 6 23.53 17.72 -1.54
N ALA A 7 24.68 17.30 -0.99
CA ALA A 7 25.70 16.53 -1.71
C ALA A 7 25.35 15.04 -1.89
N THR A 8 24.21 14.60 -1.35
CA THR A 8 23.69 13.22 -1.45
C THR A 8 22.38 13.10 -2.22
N ARG A 9 21.89 14.18 -2.85
CA ARG A 9 20.64 14.13 -3.62
C ARG A 9 20.81 13.28 -4.87
N THR A 10 20.00 12.24 -4.98
CA THR A 10 20.00 11.31 -6.12
C THR A 10 19.27 11.88 -7.34
N PHE A 11 18.37 12.85 -7.14
CA PHE A 11 17.52 13.43 -8.17
C PHE A 11 17.52 14.96 -8.10
N HIS A 12 17.45 15.61 -9.28
CA HIS A 12 17.34 17.06 -9.42
C HIS A 12 16.20 17.42 -10.37
N HIS A 13 15.29 18.28 -9.94
CA HIS A 13 14.15 18.76 -10.70
C HIS A 13 13.96 20.27 -10.50
N PRO A 14 13.62 21.05 -11.56
CA PRO A 14 13.49 22.51 -11.46
C PRO A 14 12.24 22.97 -10.70
N ASP A 15 11.16 22.20 -10.75
CA ASP A 15 9.96 22.45 -9.94
C ASP A 15 10.21 22.06 -8.47
N PRO A 16 10.00 22.97 -7.50
CA PRO A 16 10.34 22.74 -6.10
C PRO A 16 9.43 21.71 -5.40
N GLU A 17 8.18 21.57 -5.81
CA GLU A 17 7.25 20.59 -5.21
C GLU A 17 7.62 19.19 -5.68
N VAL A 18 7.90 19.03 -6.98
CA VAL A 18 8.43 17.77 -7.52
C VAL A 18 9.75 17.41 -6.87
N GLN A 19 10.65 18.38 -6.65
CA GLN A 19 11.91 18.14 -5.93
C GLN A 19 11.68 17.68 -4.49
N GLU A 20 10.74 18.29 -3.75
CA GLU A 20 10.41 17.89 -2.37
C GLU A 20 9.89 16.44 -2.34
N VAL A 21 9.01 16.07 -3.27
CA VAL A 21 8.53 14.68 -3.45
C VAL A 21 9.67 13.70 -3.69
N LEU A 22 10.63 14.04 -4.56
CA LEU A 22 11.76 13.18 -4.85
C LEU A 22 12.71 13.05 -3.67
N ASP A 23 12.98 14.14 -2.94
CA ASP A 23 13.82 14.14 -1.75
C ASP A 23 13.25 13.24 -0.64
N ILE A 24 11.92 13.23 -0.49
CA ILE A 24 11.23 12.49 0.59
C ILE A 24 10.97 11.05 0.19
N TRP A 25 10.45 10.82 -1.03
CA TRP A 25 9.81 9.55 -1.38
C TRP A 25 10.52 8.76 -2.50
N ALA A 26 11.52 9.29 -3.20
CA ALA A 26 12.18 8.51 -4.25
C ALA A 26 12.77 7.18 -3.73
N ALA A 27 13.36 7.20 -2.52
CA ALA A 27 13.84 5.98 -1.88
C ALA A 27 12.71 4.97 -1.58
N ARG A 28 11.53 5.46 -1.17
CA ARG A 28 10.33 4.63 -0.97
C ARG A 28 9.87 4.02 -2.29
N PHE A 29 9.81 4.82 -3.37
CA PHE A 29 9.38 4.34 -4.69
C PHE A 29 10.28 3.22 -5.19
N LEU A 30 11.60 3.43 -5.11
CA LEU A 30 12.62 2.47 -5.57
C LEU A 30 12.77 1.23 -4.66
N HIS A 31 12.43 1.34 -3.37
CA HIS A 31 12.33 0.17 -2.50
C HIS A 31 11.05 -0.63 -2.79
N GLY A 32 10.02 0.04 -3.31
CA GLY A 32 8.79 -0.56 -3.78
C GLY A 32 8.91 -1.16 -5.19
N PRO A 33 7.78 -1.43 -5.84
CA PRO A 33 7.73 -2.05 -7.17
C PRO A 33 8.07 -1.09 -8.34
N ILE A 34 8.46 0.15 -8.08
CA ILE A 34 8.76 1.13 -9.13
C ILE A 34 10.19 0.94 -9.62
N ALA A 35 10.36 0.61 -10.90
CA ALA A 35 11.67 0.51 -11.52
C ALA A 35 12.32 1.89 -11.62
N LEU A 36 13.66 1.96 -11.50
CA LEU A 36 14.40 3.21 -11.63
C LEU A 36 14.13 3.90 -12.98
N GLY A 37 14.04 3.12 -14.06
CA GLY A 37 13.75 3.64 -15.40
C GLY A 37 12.36 4.27 -15.51
N ASP A 38 11.36 3.72 -14.82
CA ASP A 38 10.01 4.31 -14.77
C ASP A 38 10.03 5.62 -13.99
N LEU A 39 10.72 5.65 -12.84
CA LEU A 39 10.86 6.87 -12.05
C LEU A 39 11.55 7.98 -12.84
N THR A 40 12.76 7.73 -13.36
CA THR A 40 13.51 8.74 -14.12
C THR A 40 12.77 9.15 -15.39
N GLY A 41 12.27 8.17 -16.15
CA GLY A 41 11.59 8.45 -17.42
C GLY A 41 10.26 9.17 -17.27
N THR A 42 9.56 9.01 -16.13
CA THR A 42 8.35 9.79 -15.83
C THR A 42 8.70 11.19 -15.37
N VAL A 43 9.67 11.31 -14.45
CA VAL A 43 10.13 12.61 -13.93
C VAL A 43 10.69 13.49 -15.05
N ASP A 44 11.40 12.93 -16.03
CA ASP A 44 11.91 13.69 -17.18
C ASP A 44 10.81 14.31 -18.07
N ARG A 45 9.56 13.83 -17.97
CA ARG A 45 8.40 14.38 -18.70
C ARG A 45 7.60 15.39 -17.88
N ILE A 46 7.83 15.45 -16.58
CA ILE A 46 7.18 16.40 -15.67
C ILE A 46 7.93 17.72 -15.79
N ASN A 47 7.23 18.83 -16.07
CA ASN A 47 7.83 20.17 -16.07
C ASN A 47 7.41 20.95 -14.83
N VAL A 48 6.17 20.77 -14.41
CA VAL A 48 5.56 21.41 -13.23
C VAL A 48 4.76 20.39 -12.41
N TRP A 49 4.47 20.70 -11.14
CA TRP A 49 3.73 19.82 -10.24
C TRP A 49 2.44 19.22 -10.83
N SER A 50 1.64 20.02 -11.54
CA SER A 50 0.38 19.57 -12.14
C SER A 50 0.56 18.47 -13.21
N ASP A 51 1.77 18.28 -13.74
CA ASP A 51 2.07 17.20 -14.69
C ASP A 51 2.19 15.84 -13.98
N TRP A 52 2.43 15.81 -12.67
CA TRP A 52 2.75 14.60 -11.92
C TRP A 52 1.72 13.48 -12.13
N GLY A 53 0.46 13.73 -11.79
CA GLY A 53 -0.62 12.75 -11.95
C GLY A 53 -0.75 12.26 -13.40
N PRO A 54 -0.98 13.16 -14.37
CA PRO A 54 -1.09 12.81 -15.79
C PRO A 54 0.10 12.02 -16.35
N GLU A 55 1.34 12.36 -15.97
CA GLU A 55 2.52 11.66 -16.45
C GLU A 55 2.67 10.26 -15.83
N TRP A 56 2.31 10.08 -14.55
CA TRP A 56 2.26 8.76 -13.93
C TRP A 56 1.14 7.89 -14.50
N MET A 57 -0.02 8.46 -14.84
CA MET A 57 -1.08 7.75 -15.57
C MET A 57 -0.58 7.19 -16.90
N LYS A 58 0.24 7.94 -17.65
CA LYS A 58 0.83 7.49 -18.92
C LYS A 58 1.80 6.34 -18.72
N THR A 59 2.69 6.43 -17.73
CA THR A 59 3.62 5.33 -17.40
C THR A 59 2.88 4.08 -16.96
N ALA A 60 1.85 4.23 -16.13
CA ALA A 60 0.99 3.13 -15.70
C ALA A 60 0.27 2.46 -16.87
N ARG A 61 -0.26 3.27 -17.80
CA ARG A 61 -0.92 2.79 -19.01
C ARG A 61 -0.01 1.96 -19.91
N ALA A 62 1.25 2.36 -20.06
CA ALA A 62 2.22 1.57 -20.83
C ALA A 62 2.43 0.17 -20.24
N HIS A 63 2.53 0.06 -18.91
CA HIS A 63 2.60 -1.25 -18.23
C HIS A 63 1.29 -2.03 -18.33
N GLU A 64 0.14 -1.37 -18.27
CA GLU A 64 -1.17 -2.00 -18.48
C GLU A 64 -1.25 -2.64 -19.86
N GLU A 65 -0.89 -1.91 -20.92
CA GLU A 65 -0.89 -2.40 -22.31
C GLU A 65 0.08 -3.57 -22.51
N MET A 66 1.26 -3.53 -21.88
CA MET A 66 2.17 -4.68 -21.85
C MET A 66 1.55 -5.90 -21.15
N GLY A 67 0.79 -5.67 -20.08
CA GLY A 67 0.06 -6.70 -19.35
C GLY A 67 -1.04 -7.34 -20.19
N GLU A 68 -1.82 -6.52 -20.89
CA GLU A 68 -2.85 -6.96 -21.83
C GLU A 68 -2.26 -7.79 -22.98
N GLN A 69 -1.21 -7.29 -23.62
CA GLN A 69 -0.54 -8.02 -24.69
C GLN A 69 0.00 -9.37 -24.22
N ALA A 70 0.72 -9.39 -23.10
CA ALA A 70 1.27 -10.63 -22.54
C ALA A 70 0.15 -11.62 -22.16
N TRP A 71 -1.00 -11.12 -21.70
CA TRP A 71 -2.16 -11.94 -21.36
C TRP A 71 -2.76 -12.62 -22.59
N ASP A 72 -2.95 -11.86 -23.67
CA ASP A 72 -3.50 -12.33 -24.94
C ASP A 72 -2.57 -13.36 -25.62
N GLU A 73 -1.26 -13.20 -25.45
CA GLU A 73 -0.25 -14.13 -25.93
C GLU A 73 -0.03 -15.35 -25.00
N GLY A 74 -0.79 -15.47 -23.91
CA GLY A 74 -0.72 -16.58 -22.96
C GLY A 74 0.48 -16.55 -22.01
N ARG A 75 1.25 -15.45 -21.97
CA ARG A 75 2.46 -15.27 -21.14
C ARG A 75 2.09 -14.79 -19.72
N ARG A 76 1.47 -15.67 -18.94
CA ARG A 76 0.85 -15.31 -17.65
C ARG A 76 1.78 -14.68 -16.63
N ILE A 77 3.00 -15.18 -16.46
CA ILE A 77 3.97 -14.61 -15.51
C ILE A 77 4.29 -13.15 -15.88
N SER A 78 4.51 -12.88 -17.16
CA SER A 78 4.77 -11.52 -17.67
C SER A 78 3.56 -10.62 -17.48
N ALA A 79 2.36 -11.10 -17.81
CA ALA A 79 1.13 -10.33 -17.64
C ALA A 79 0.91 -9.90 -16.19
N VAL A 80 1.06 -10.82 -15.23
CA VAL A 80 0.95 -10.52 -13.79
C VAL A 80 1.97 -9.46 -13.37
N ALA A 81 3.23 -9.60 -13.78
CA ALA A 81 4.27 -8.63 -13.45
C ALA A 81 3.95 -7.23 -13.99
N SER A 82 3.49 -7.14 -15.25
CA SER A 82 3.12 -5.87 -15.87
C SER A 82 1.90 -5.21 -15.23
N PHE A 83 0.84 -5.95 -14.89
CA PHE A 83 -0.32 -5.39 -14.18
C PHE A 83 0.03 -4.92 -12.76
N VAL A 84 0.94 -5.60 -12.07
CA VAL A 84 1.45 -5.15 -10.75
C VAL A 84 2.25 -3.85 -10.89
N ALA A 85 3.10 -3.75 -11.92
CA ALA A 85 3.83 -2.51 -12.21
C ALA A 85 2.89 -1.35 -12.60
N ALA A 86 1.85 -1.64 -13.40
CA ALA A 86 0.81 -0.68 -13.75
C ALA A 86 0.09 -0.16 -12.50
N ALA A 87 -0.37 -1.06 -11.61
CA ALA A 87 -1.02 -0.69 -10.36
C ALA A 87 -0.11 0.19 -9.48
N ALA A 88 1.18 -0.15 -9.39
CA ALA A 88 2.14 0.67 -8.66
C ALA A 88 2.32 2.08 -9.24
N CYS A 89 2.34 2.22 -10.57
CA CYS A 89 2.44 3.52 -11.23
C CYS A 89 1.14 4.32 -11.09
N TYR A 90 -0.03 3.68 -11.20
CA TYR A 90 -1.33 4.31 -10.94
C TYR A 90 -1.45 4.80 -9.50
N HIS A 91 -0.85 4.09 -8.55
CA HIS A 91 -0.74 4.57 -7.17
C HIS A 91 -0.01 5.90 -7.08
N LEU A 92 1.13 6.04 -7.78
CA LEU A 92 1.90 7.30 -7.76
C LEU A 92 1.15 8.45 -8.42
N SER A 93 0.22 8.19 -9.33
CA SER A 93 -0.71 9.22 -9.80
C SER A 93 -1.63 9.69 -8.68
N TYR A 94 -2.44 8.81 -8.07
CA TYR A 94 -3.48 9.27 -7.14
C TYR A 94 -2.94 9.68 -5.77
N PHE A 95 -1.84 9.08 -5.32
CA PHE A 95 -1.19 9.33 -4.03
C PHE A 95 -0.99 10.83 -3.77
N LEU A 96 -0.64 11.58 -4.81
CA LEU A 96 -0.31 13.01 -4.72
C LEU A 96 -1.37 13.93 -5.35
N SER A 97 -2.37 13.38 -6.02
CA SER A 97 -3.51 14.15 -6.55
C SER A 97 -4.58 14.39 -5.48
N VAL A 98 -4.22 14.87 -4.29
CA VAL A 98 -5.18 15.05 -3.17
C VAL A 98 -6.06 16.29 -3.32
N GLU A 99 -5.65 17.26 -4.13
CA GLU A 99 -6.41 18.49 -4.42
C GLU A 99 -7.36 18.36 -5.62
N ASP A 100 -7.20 17.28 -6.41
CA ASP A 100 -8.03 16.96 -7.58
C ASP A 100 -8.74 15.63 -7.32
N GLU A 101 -9.97 15.71 -6.81
CA GLU A 101 -10.77 14.54 -6.44
C GLU A 101 -11.04 13.59 -7.61
N ASP A 102 -11.21 14.13 -8.83
CA ASP A 102 -11.47 13.33 -10.03
C ASP A 102 -10.22 12.56 -10.44
N ALA A 103 -9.05 13.22 -10.45
CA ALA A 103 -7.78 12.56 -10.72
C ALA A 103 -7.45 11.51 -9.65
N HIS A 104 -7.71 11.82 -8.37
CA HIS A 104 -7.56 10.89 -7.26
C HIS A 104 -8.40 9.62 -7.48
N ALA A 105 -9.71 9.80 -7.75
CA ALA A 105 -10.64 8.70 -7.93
C ALA A 105 -10.29 7.84 -9.16
N GLN A 106 -9.87 8.46 -10.26
CA GLN A 106 -9.47 7.75 -11.48
C GLN A 106 -8.22 6.89 -11.26
N GLY A 107 -7.17 7.45 -10.64
CA GLY A 107 -5.95 6.71 -10.37
C GLY A 107 -6.15 5.56 -9.37
N LEU A 108 -6.96 5.79 -8.32
CA LEU A 108 -7.36 4.74 -7.37
C LEU A 108 -8.12 3.61 -8.08
N ALA A 109 -9.11 3.94 -8.92
CA ALA A 109 -9.89 2.95 -9.65
C ALA A 109 -9.02 2.10 -10.59
N LYS A 110 -8.13 2.72 -11.36
CA LYS A 110 -7.21 2.01 -12.27
C LYS A 110 -6.19 1.14 -11.53
N MET A 111 -5.68 1.60 -10.38
CA MET A 111 -4.81 0.78 -9.53
C MET A 111 -5.54 -0.49 -9.09
N LEU A 112 -6.75 -0.36 -8.55
CA LEU A 112 -7.55 -1.48 -8.07
C LEU A 112 -7.90 -2.44 -9.20
N GLU A 113 -8.32 -1.92 -10.37
CA GLU A 113 -8.65 -2.74 -11.54
C GLU A 113 -7.45 -3.60 -12.00
N CYS A 114 -6.28 -2.98 -12.17
CA CYS A 114 -5.07 -3.69 -12.59
C CYS A 114 -4.66 -4.76 -11.58
N HIS A 115 -4.70 -4.42 -10.29
CA HIS A 115 -4.28 -5.31 -9.23
C HIS A 115 -5.26 -6.49 -9.05
N ASP A 116 -6.57 -6.21 -8.98
CA ASP A 116 -7.62 -7.21 -8.80
C ASP A 116 -7.64 -8.26 -9.91
N ARG A 117 -7.37 -7.84 -11.16
CA ARG A 117 -7.33 -8.71 -12.35
C ARG A 117 -6.34 -9.86 -12.21
N VAL A 118 -5.26 -9.68 -11.44
CA VAL A 118 -4.14 -10.62 -11.37
C VAL A 118 -3.97 -11.31 -10.02
N LEU A 119 -4.78 -10.97 -9.01
CA LEU A 119 -4.71 -11.57 -7.66
C LEU A 119 -4.64 -13.11 -7.66
N PRO A 120 -5.49 -13.85 -8.40
CA PRO A 120 -5.48 -15.31 -8.36
C PRO A 120 -4.24 -15.93 -9.02
N PHE A 121 -3.51 -15.13 -9.81
CA PHE A 121 -2.32 -15.55 -10.56
C PHE A 121 -1.02 -15.07 -9.92
N MET A 122 -1.10 -14.32 -8.82
CA MET A 122 0.05 -13.98 -8.00
C MET A 122 0.59 -15.22 -7.29
N GLU A 123 1.89 -15.20 -6.97
CA GLU A 123 2.54 -16.30 -6.27
C GLU A 123 3.15 -15.83 -4.93
N PRO A 124 2.73 -16.40 -3.78
CA PRO A 124 1.55 -17.24 -3.60
C PRO A 124 0.24 -16.50 -3.91
N ALA A 125 -0.82 -17.26 -4.23
CA ALA A 125 -2.12 -16.71 -4.57
C ALA A 125 -2.62 -15.73 -3.51
N VAL A 126 -3.26 -14.65 -3.98
CA VAL A 126 -3.87 -13.63 -3.13
C VAL A 126 -5.37 -13.72 -3.29
N GLU A 127 -6.06 -13.79 -2.16
CA GLU A 127 -7.52 -13.74 -2.08
C GLU A 127 -7.94 -12.33 -1.64
N LYS A 128 -8.85 -11.71 -2.40
CA LYS A 128 -9.51 -10.49 -1.94
C LYS A 128 -10.67 -10.87 -1.01
N ILE A 129 -10.58 -10.45 0.24
CA ILE A 129 -11.62 -10.70 1.24
C ILE A 129 -12.41 -9.42 1.52
N ARG A 130 -13.71 -9.57 1.72
CA ARG A 130 -14.59 -8.53 2.26
C ARG A 130 -14.73 -8.75 3.75
N ILE A 131 -14.61 -7.66 4.51
CA ILE A 131 -14.65 -7.69 5.97
C ILE A 131 -15.88 -6.89 6.40
N PRO A 132 -16.94 -7.55 6.90
CA PRO A 132 -18.15 -6.86 7.34
C PRO A 132 -17.83 -5.81 8.39
N PHE A 133 -18.34 -4.59 8.19
CA PHE A 133 -18.13 -3.47 9.09
C PHE A 133 -19.37 -2.54 9.04
N PRO A 134 -19.78 -1.90 10.15
CA PRO A 134 -21.15 -1.38 10.29
C PRO A 134 -21.62 -0.42 9.20
N GLU A 135 -20.74 0.45 8.71
CA GLU A 135 -21.07 1.50 7.74
C GLU A 135 -20.75 1.10 6.28
N ALA A 136 -19.70 0.32 6.06
CA ALA A 136 -19.32 -0.23 4.76
C ALA A 136 -18.29 -1.36 4.94
N ASP A 137 -18.38 -2.42 4.15
CA ASP A 137 -17.40 -3.50 4.16
C ASP A 137 -15.97 -2.95 3.92
N LEU A 138 -15.03 -3.37 4.77
CA LEU A 138 -13.61 -3.13 4.56
C LEU A 138 -13.05 -4.13 3.53
N ALA A 139 -11.86 -3.84 3.01
CA ALA A 139 -11.24 -4.66 1.98
C ALA A 139 -9.88 -5.18 2.44
N GLY A 140 -9.65 -6.48 2.23
CA GLY A 140 -8.42 -7.16 2.60
C GLY A 140 -7.82 -7.96 1.45
N LEU A 141 -6.50 -8.09 1.44
CA LEU A 141 -5.76 -9.02 0.58
C LEU A 141 -5.09 -10.08 1.45
N LEU A 142 -5.59 -11.32 1.37
CA LEU A 142 -5.17 -12.45 2.16
C LEU A 142 -4.27 -13.39 1.35
N SER A 143 -3.11 -13.72 1.90
CA SER A 143 -2.27 -14.81 1.40
C SER A 143 -2.04 -15.81 2.52
N ILE A 144 -2.19 -17.09 2.21
CA ILE A 144 -2.04 -18.18 3.18
C ILE A 144 -0.92 -19.10 2.68
N PRO A 145 0.07 -19.45 3.51
CA PRO A 145 1.13 -20.36 3.10
C PRO A 145 0.56 -21.76 2.81
N ALA A 146 1.31 -22.53 2.01
CA ALA A 146 1.02 -23.96 1.87
C ALA A 146 1.28 -24.68 3.21
N GLY A 147 0.44 -25.65 3.54
CA GLY A 147 0.57 -26.45 4.76
C GLY A 147 -0.76 -27.06 5.21
N ASP A 148 -0.67 -28.06 6.07
CA ASP A 148 -1.82 -28.85 6.56
C ASP A 148 -2.39 -28.33 7.89
N VAL A 149 -1.75 -27.34 8.49
CA VAL A 149 -2.16 -26.75 9.76
C VAL A 149 -2.58 -25.29 9.57
N PRO A 150 -3.58 -24.78 10.32
CA PRO A 150 -3.97 -23.38 10.28
C PRO A 150 -2.78 -22.47 10.60
N ALA A 151 -2.56 -21.47 9.76
CA ALA A 151 -1.42 -20.58 9.85
C ALA A 151 -1.71 -19.40 10.80
N PRO A 152 -0.79 -19.04 11.72
CA PRO A 152 -0.87 -17.76 12.43
C PRO A 152 -0.91 -16.61 11.42
N VAL A 153 -1.59 -15.50 11.74
CA VAL A 153 -1.80 -14.40 10.80
C VAL A 153 -1.09 -13.13 11.22
N VAL A 154 -0.48 -12.46 10.25
CA VAL A 154 0.05 -11.10 10.39
C VAL A 154 -0.81 -10.14 9.58
N ILE A 155 -1.40 -9.15 10.24
CA ILE A 155 -2.18 -8.09 9.59
C ILE A 155 -1.27 -6.89 9.32
N PHE A 156 -1.09 -6.54 8.06
CA PHE A 156 -0.41 -5.31 7.65
C PHE A 156 -1.38 -4.14 7.65
N LEU A 157 -0.97 -3.06 8.31
CA LEU A 157 -1.69 -1.79 8.37
C LEU A 157 -0.92 -0.76 7.52
N PRO A 158 -1.48 -0.33 6.38
CA PRO A 158 -0.91 0.73 5.55
C PRO A 158 -0.81 2.08 6.29
N GLY A 159 -0.01 3.00 5.75
CA GLY A 159 0.11 4.37 6.24
C GLY A 159 -1.07 5.27 5.81
N LEU A 160 -0.89 6.58 5.92
CA LEU A 160 -1.88 7.58 5.47
C LEU A 160 -2.16 7.46 3.96
N ASP A 161 -1.10 7.16 3.23
CA ASP A 161 -1.02 7.35 1.80
C ASP A 161 -0.70 6.05 1.04
N SER A 162 -0.76 4.93 1.74
CA SER A 162 -0.45 3.60 1.23
C SER A 162 -1.72 2.76 1.28
N THR A 163 -1.76 1.68 0.50
CA THR A 163 -2.90 0.76 0.48
C THR A 163 -2.47 -0.68 0.69
N LYS A 164 -3.46 -1.56 0.79
CA LYS A 164 -3.26 -3.01 0.87
C LYS A 164 -2.45 -3.56 -0.32
N GLU A 165 -2.50 -2.94 -1.50
CA GLU A 165 -1.74 -3.32 -2.70
C GLU A 165 -0.25 -2.99 -2.60
N GLN A 166 0.14 -1.95 -1.85
CA GLN A 166 1.52 -1.44 -1.86
C GLN A 166 2.50 -2.32 -1.06
N ARG A 167 2.03 -3.05 -0.04
CA ARG A 167 2.91 -3.66 0.98
C ARG A 167 3.23 -5.14 0.79
N HIS A 168 3.85 -5.45 -0.34
CA HIS A 168 4.34 -6.79 -0.65
C HIS A 168 5.69 -7.13 0.05
N GLY A 169 6.44 -6.12 0.52
CA GLY A 169 7.84 -6.24 0.97
C GLY A 169 8.10 -7.17 2.18
N GLY A 170 7.08 -7.55 2.94
CA GLY A 170 7.20 -8.56 4.00
C GLY A 170 6.48 -9.88 3.71
N ARG A 171 5.56 -9.88 2.74
CA ARG A 171 4.61 -10.98 2.49
C ARG A 171 5.33 -12.30 2.24
N GLY A 172 6.24 -12.34 1.27
CA GLY A 172 6.95 -13.57 0.92
C GLY A 172 7.80 -14.12 2.07
N SER A 173 8.38 -13.25 2.90
CA SER A 173 9.17 -13.65 4.07
C SER A 173 8.31 -14.24 5.19
N LEU A 174 7.11 -13.70 5.42
CA LEU A 174 6.17 -14.21 6.42
C LEU A 174 5.55 -15.52 5.97
N LEU A 175 5.13 -15.61 4.71
CA LEU A 175 4.60 -16.85 4.12
C LEU A 175 5.63 -17.99 4.19
N ARG A 176 6.91 -17.73 3.85
CA ARG A 176 7.99 -18.72 4.01
C ARG A 176 8.25 -19.16 5.45
N ARG A 177 7.79 -18.39 6.43
CA ARG A 177 7.86 -18.72 7.87
C ARG A 177 6.56 -19.35 8.38
N GLY A 178 5.64 -19.71 7.49
CA GLY A 178 4.38 -20.35 7.84
C GLY A 178 3.34 -19.40 8.45
N MET A 179 3.45 -18.09 8.21
CA MET A 179 2.45 -17.10 8.65
C MET A 179 1.59 -16.64 7.47
N ALA A 180 0.27 -16.66 7.64
CA ALA A 180 -0.67 -15.98 6.75
C ALA A 180 -0.48 -14.46 6.85
N VAL A 181 -0.85 -13.76 5.78
CA VAL A 181 -0.68 -12.31 5.67
C VAL A 181 -1.97 -11.69 5.17
N LEU A 182 -2.52 -10.75 5.94
CA LEU A 182 -3.65 -9.93 5.53
C LEU A 182 -3.19 -8.47 5.41
N SER A 183 -3.22 -7.89 4.21
CA SER A 183 -3.11 -6.43 4.06
C SER A 183 -4.51 -5.81 4.11
N LEU A 184 -4.72 -4.83 5.00
CA LEU A 184 -6.04 -4.26 5.28
C LEU A 184 -6.14 -2.81 4.83
N ASP A 185 -7.13 -2.48 4.00
CA ASP A 185 -7.62 -1.10 3.86
C ASP A 185 -8.77 -0.91 4.85
N GLY A 186 -8.59 -0.08 5.86
CA GLY A 186 -9.64 0.31 6.81
C GLY A 186 -10.19 1.72 6.52
N PRO A 187 -10.94 2.30 7.48
CA PRO A 187 -11.49 3.65 7.33
C PRO A 187 -10.42 4.68 6.93
N GLY A 188 -10.69 5.43 5.86
CA GLY A 188 -9.80 6.45 5.30
C GLY A 188 -8.67 5.93 4.41
N GLN A 189 -8.60 4.62 4.11
CA GLN A 189 -7.49 4.04 3.34
C GLN A 189 -7.94 3.40 2.03
N GLY A 190 -7.17 3.63 0.96
CA GLY A 190 -7.26 2.91 -0.30
C GLY A 190 -8.67 2.75 -0.85
N GLU A 191 -9.08 1.51 -1.09
CA GLU A 191 -10.41 1.18 -1.63
C GLU A 191 -11.58 1.63 -0.72
N ILE A 192 -11.29 1.88 0.55
CA ILE A 192 -12.27 2.26 1.56
C ILE A 192 -12.35 3.78 1.77
N SER A 193 -11.33 4.55 1.37
CA SER A 193 -11.31 6.00 1.56
C SER A 193 -12.51 6.76 0.98
N PRO A 194 -13.13 6.36 -0.17
CA PRO A 194 -14.32 7.05 -0.68
C PRO A 194 -15.59 6.75 0.11
N LYS A 195 -15.58 5.73 0.98
CA LYS A 195 -16.76 5.23 1.71
C LYS A 195 -16.73 5.61 3.18
N LEU A 196 -15.55 5.56 3.80
CA LEU A 196 -15.37 5.80 5.22
C LEU A 196 -14.23 6.78 5.44
N PRO A 197 -14.46 7.87 6.20
CA PRO A 197 -13.38 8.76 6.59
C PRO A 197 -12.44 8.07 7.59
N ILE A 198 -11.25 8.64 7.75
CA ILE A 198 -10.32 8.25 8.82
C ILE A 198 -11.03 8.31 10.19
N ARG A 199 -10.73 7.34 11.06
CA ARG A 199 -11.29 7.26 12.41
C ARG A 199 -10.21 7.13 13.47
N HIS A 200 -10.52 7.63 14.65
CA HIS A 200 -9.61 7.63 15.80
C HIS A 200 -9.46 6.25 16.45
N ASP A 201 -10.49 5.40 16.35
CA ASP A 201 -10.63 4.10 16.99
C ASP A 201 -10.30 2.93 16.04
N TYR A 202 -9.20 3.04 15.29
CA TYR A 202 -8.83 2.09 14.23
C TYR A 202 -8.75 0.60 14.68
N GLU A 203 -8.59 0.33 15.98
CA GLU A 203 -8.70 -1.01 16.57
C GLU A 203 -9.98 -1.74 16.17
N VAL A 204 -11.10 -1.04 15.94
CA VAL A 204 -12.37 -1.69 15.56
C VAL A 204 -12.30 -2.33 14.18
N ALA A 205 -11.51 -1.75 13.26
CA ALA A 205 -11.27 -2.33 11.94
C ALA A 205 -10.39 -3.59 12.04
N VAL A 206 -9.42 -3.59 12.96
CA VAL A 206 -8.59 -4.75 13.26
C VAL A 206 -9.42 -5.87 13.89
N SER A 207 -10.28 -5.56 14.85
CA SER A 207 -11.22 -6.52 15.45
C SER A 207 -12.12 -7.16 14.39
N ALA A 208 -12.72 -6.36 13.51
CA ALA A 208 -13.56 -6.85 12.43
C ALA A 208 -12.79 -7.75 11.44
N ALA A 209 -11.54 -7.41 11.13
CA ALA A 209 -10.68 -8.25 10.30
C ALA A 209 -10.37 -9.61 10.95
N ILE A 210 -10.10 -9.63 12.26
CA ILE A 210 -9.90 -10.89 13.01
C ILE A 210 -11.20 -11.71 13.04
N ASP A 211 -12.36 -11.08 13.24
CA ASP A 211 -13.66 -11.75 13.24
C ASP A 211 -13.97 -12.39 11.88
N ALA A 212 -13.72 -11.68 10.78
CA ALA A 212 -13.88 -12.21 9.44
C ALA A 212 -12.98 -13.43 9.18
N LEU A 213 -11.72 -13.37 9.63
CA LEU A 213 -10.77 -14.47 9.51
C LEU A 213 -11.08 -15.66 10.42
N ALA A 214 -11.82 -15.48 11.51
CA ALA A 214 -12.13 -16.56 12.45
C ALA A 214 -12.96 -17.69 11.82
N SER A 215 -13.67 -17.39 10.73
CA SER A 215 -14.40 -18.39 9.92
C SER A 215 -13.54 -19.12 8.88
N HIS A 216 -12.27 -18.73 8.73
CA HIS A 216 -11.39 -19.26 7.70
C HIS A 216 -10.54 -20.42 8.24
N ASP A 217 -10.90 -21.67 7.93
CA ASP A 217 -10.30 -22.89 8.51
C ASP A 217 -8.77 -22.99 8.38
N ARG A 218 -8.16 -22.32 7.40
CA ARG A 218 -6.69 -22.30 7.21
C ARG A 218 -5.96 -21.20 7.98
N VAL A 219 -6.65 -20.37 8.75
CA VAL A 219 -6.07 -19.25 9.52
C VAL A 219 -6.31 -19.46 11.01
N ASP A 220 -5.25 -19.35 11.79
CA ASP A 220 -5.28 -19.43 13.25
C ASP A 220 -5.37 -18.02 13.86
N THR A 221 -6.59 -17.59 14.19
CA THR A 221 -6.86 -16.29 14.82
C THR A 221 -6.56 -16.25 16.32
N THR A 222 -6.03 -17.33 16.91
CA THR A 222 -5.49 -17.29 18.29
C THR A 222 -4.06 -16.76 18.34
N ARG A 223 -3.39 -16.64 17.18
CA ARG A 223 -2.03 -16.13 17.02
C ARG A 223 -2.00 -15.02 15.97
N VAL A 224 -2.40 -13.82 16.39
CA VAL A 224 -2.46 -12.64 15.54
C VAL A 224 -1.28 -11.71 15.83
N GLY A 225 -0.55 -11.30 14.79
CA GLY A 225 0.45 -10.24 14.84
C GLY A 225 0.05 -9.05 13.97
N LEU A 226 0.55 -7.86 14.29
CA LEU A 226 0.36 -6.64 13.50
C LEU A 226 1.70 -6.09 13.00
N ILE A 227 1.72 -5.60 11.76
CA ILE A 227 2.81 -4.75 11.26
C ILE A 227 2.21 -3.49 10.66
N GLY A 228 2.42 -2.37 11.33
CA GLY A 228 2.02 -1.06 10.87
C GLY A 228 3.23 -0.24 10.44
N ALA A 229 3.12 0.57 9.39
CA ALA A 229 4.15 1.59 9.13
C ALA A 229 3.61 2.96 8.76
N SER A 230 4.40 3.98 9.10
CA SER A 230 3.97 5.38 9.15
C SER A 230 2.71 5.47 10.03
N LEU A 231 1.62 6.10 9.58
CA LEU A 231 0.33 6.12 10.30
C LEU A 231 -0.15 4.72 10.73
N GLY A 232 0.13 3.68 9.94
CA GLY A 232 -0.20 2.31 10.31
C GLY A 232 0.52 1.84 11.58
N GLY A 233 1.70 2.38 11.89
CA GLY A 233 2.42 2.10 13.13
C GLY A 233 1.69 2.61 14.37
N TYR A 234 1.07 3.80 14.27
CA TYR A 234 0.14 4.30 15.30
C TYR A 234 -1.06 3.34 15.44
N TYR A 235 -1.67 2.91 14.33
CA TYR A 235 -2.76 1.95 14.35
C TYR A 235 -2.37 0.60 14.97
N ALA A 236 -1.17 0.10 14.69
CA ALA A 236 -0.69 -1.16 15.25
C ALA A 236 -0.51 -1.08 16.78
N CYS A 237 0.10 0.00 17.27
CA CYS A 237 0.22 0.23 18.72
C CYS A 237 -1.14 0.39 19.39
N ARG A 238 -2.04 1.15 18.76
CA ARG A 238 -3.39 1.36 19.28
C ARG A 238 -4.18 0.05 19.32
N ALA A 239 -4.23 -0.70 18.22
CA ALA A 239 -4.91 -1.99 18.19
C ALA A 239 -4.33 -2.97 19.20
N ALA A 240 -3.01 -3.02 19.38
CA ALA A 240 -2.39 -3.86 20.41
C ALA A 240 -2.81 -3.48 21.85
N ALA A 241 -3.22 -2.23 22.09
CA ALA A 241 -3.69 -1.78 23.40
C ALA A 241 -5.17 -2.13 23.68
N PHE A 242 -5.99 -2.32 22.64
CA PHE A 242 -7.46 -2.45 22.78
C PHE A 242 -8.02 -3.78 22.23
N GLU A 243 -7.28 -4.53 21.42
CA GLU A 243 -7.70 -5.82 20.86
C GLU A 243 -6.87 -6.97 21.50
N PRO A 244 -7.42 -7.68 22.50
CA PRO A 244 -6.68 -8.66 23.31
C PRO A 244 -6.22 -9.90 22.52
N ARG A 245 -6.76 -10.16 21.33
CA ARG A 245 -6.31 -11.26 20.46
C ARG A 245 -4.99 -10.97 19.76
N VAL A 246 -4.55 -9.71 19.72
CA VAL A 246 -3.25 -9.31 19.16
C VAL A 246 -2.14 -9.70 20.13
N THR A 247 -1.25 -10.58 19.68
CA THR A 247 -0.15 -11.16 20.49
C THR A 247 1.21 -10.53 20.20
N ALA A 248 1.35 -9.83 19.08
CA ALA A 248 2.57 -9.12 18.70
C ALA A 248 2.24 -7.90 17.84
N ALA A 249 3.01 -6.81 17.97
CA ALA A 249 2.87 -5.64 17.13
C ALA A 249 4.23 -5.03 16.79
N VAL A 250 4.38 -4.63 15.52
CA VAL A 250 5.53 -3.87 15.03
C VAL A 250 5.04 -2.52 14.55
N ALA A 251 5.50 -1.45 15.21
CA ALA A 251 5.31 -0.08 14.75
C ALA A 251 6.58 0.37 14.01
N ASN A 252 6.51 0.38 12.68
CA ASN A 252 7.61 0.83 11.84
C ASN A 252 7.46 2.34 11.54
N CYS A 253 8.18 3.15 12.30
CA CYS A 253 8.26 4.61 12.14
C CYS A 253 6.88 5.31 12.21
N GLY A 254 5.98 4.84 13.07
CA GLY A 254 4.70 5.51 13.33
C GLY A 254 4.82 6.57 14.42
N PRO A 255 4.09 7.70 14.31
CA PRO A 255 4.11 8.71 15.36
C PRO A 255 3.33 8.23 16.58
N TYR A 256 3.84 8.54 17.77
CA TYR A 256 3.08 8.37 19.00
C TYR A 256 1.99 9.45 19.15
N SER A 257 2.33 10.69 18.81
CA SER A 257 1.48 11.87 18.87
C SER A 257 1.68 12.71 17.62
N TRP A 258 0.63 12.87 16.82
CA TRP A 258 0.66 13.69 15.61
C TRP A 258 0.77 15.18 15.91
N ILE A 259 0.13 15.63 17.01
CA ILE A 259 0.18 17.02 17.44
C ILE A 259 1.62 17.43 17.76
N ASP A 260 2.37 16.55 18.42
CA ASP A 260 3.73 16.86 18.86
C ASP A 260 4.73 16.93 17.70
N CYS A 261 4.43 16.28 16.56
CA CYS A 261 5.29 16.30 15.38
C CYS A 261 4.73 17.09 14.19
N TRP A 262 3.56 17.73 14.32
CA TRP A 262 2.84 18.34 13.19
C TRP A 262 3.69 19.37 12.45
N ASP A 263 4.36 20.26 13.18
CA ASP A 263 5.18 21.33 12.60
C ASP A 263 6.46 20.83 11.91
N GLU A 264 6.89 19.59 12.22
CA GLU A 264 8.07 18.94 11.65
C GLU A 264 7.76 18.15 10.37
N LEU A 265 6.47 17.96 10.05
CA LEU A 265 6.07 17.22 8.84
C LEU A 265 6.36 18.01 7.56
N PRO A 266 6.71 17.32 6.45
CA PRO A 266 6.83 17.93 5.14
C PRO A 266 5.56 18.69 4.75
N LYS A 267 5.68 19.74 3.93
CA LYS A 267 4.51 20.51 3.50
C LYS A 267 3.54 19.65 2.71
N VAL A 268 4.07 18.80 1.84
CA VAL A 268 3.32 17.80 1.07
C VAL A 268 2.60 16.74 1.92
N THR A 269 2.80 16.72 3.25
CA THR A 269 2.12 15.81 4.20
C THR A 269 1.13 16.55 5.12
N ARG A 270 1.21 17.88 5.22
CA ARG A 270 0.32 18.72 6.06
C ARG A 270 -0.87 19.22 5.26
#